data_AF-A0A7C5IUL6-F1
#
_entry.id   AF-A0A7C5IUL6-F1
#
_cell.length_a   1.000
_cell.length_b   1.000
_cell.length_c   1.000
_cell.angle_alpha   90.00
_cell.angle_beta   90.00
_cell.angle_gamma   90.00
#
_symmetry.space_group_name_H-M   'P 1'
#
loop_
_entity.id
_entity.type
_entity.pdbx_description
1 polymer ?
#
loop_
_entity_poly.entity_id
_entity_poly.type
_entity_poly.pdbx_seq_one_letter_code
_entity_poly.pdbx_strand_id
1 'polypeptide(L)' 'MQHHDATYTIQSHRRSHDVAYATARSDLLSLTKQGLLEQYKAGRAMRFRPVVDLEEWLSGS' A
#
# COMPACT_ATOMS: atom_id res chain seq x y z
N MET A 1 19.00 8.09 7.68
CA MET A 1 17.92 8.92 7.10
C MET A 1 17.19 8.03 6.11
N GLN A 2 16.30 7.15 6.61
CA GLN A 2 15.63 6.14 5.79
C GLN A 2 14.25 6.70 5.40
N HIS A 3 14.03 6.91 4.10
CA HIS A 3 12.81 7.47 3.55
C HIS A 3 11.78 6.35 3.36
N HIS A 4 11.11 5.95 4.44
CA HIS A 4 9.99 5.00 4.43
C HIS A 4 8.66 5.69 4.12
N ASP A 5 8.63 6.43 3.01
CA ASP A 5 7.42 7.11 2.53
C ASP A 5 6.83 6.38 1.32
N ALA A 6 6.95 5.05 1.31
CA ALA A 6 6.41 4.19 0.26
C ALA A 6 4.87 4.30 0.23
N THR A 7 4.41 5.27 -0.57
CA THR A 7 3.01 5.59 -0.74
C THR A 7 2.44 4.81 -1.92
N TYR A 8 1.51 3.90 -1.65
CA TYR A 8 0.79 3.16 -2.65
C TYR A 8 -0.50 3.86 -3.04
N THR A 9 -0.79 3.84 -4.34
CA THR A 9 -2.07 4.27 -4.91
C THR A 9 -2.67 3.09 -5.65
N ILE A 10 -3.99 3.10 -5.84
CA ILE A 10 -4.65 2.07 -6.65
C ILE A 10 -4.05 2.04 -8.06
N GLN A 11 -3.68 3.21 -8.62
CA GLN A 11 -3.10 3.31 -9.95
C GLN A 11 -1.68 2.77 -10.03
N SER A 12 -0.83 3.00 -9.02
CA SER A 12 0.52 2.42 -8.99
C SER A 12 0.44 0.90 -8.83
N HIS A 13 -0.43 0.40 -7.94
CA HIS A 13 -0.64 -1.04 -7.76
C HIS A 13 -1.15 -1.72 -9.05
N ARG A 14 -2.11 -1.09 -9.73
CA ARG A 14 -2.60 -1.51 -11.06
C ARG A 14 -1.47 -1.69 -12.07
N ARG A 15 -0.57 -0.72 -12.16
CA ARG A 15 0.53 -0.71 -13.13
C ARG A 15 1.61 -1.73 -12.78
N SER A 16 1.95 -1.86 -11.50
CA SER A 16 2.99 -2.78 -11.05
C SER A 16 2.58 -4.24 -11.15
N HIS A 17 1.30 -4.56 -10.91
CA HIS A 17 0.79 -5.93 -10.91
C HIS A 17 0.00 -6.31 -12.17
N ASP A 18 -0.16 -5.38 -13.12
CA ASP A 18 -0.98 -5.53 -14.33
C ASP A 18 -2.38 -6.11 -14.03
N VAL A 19 -3.05 -5.52 -13.05
CA VAL A 19 -4.39 -5.92 -12.61
C VAL A 19 -5.44 -4.87 -12.95
N ALA A 20 -6.71 -5.25 -12.93
CA ALA A 20 -7.80 -4.29 -13.06
C ALA A 20 -7.89 -3.33 -11.85
N TYR A 21 -8.47 -2.13 -12.04
CA TYR A 21 -8.63 -1.16 -10.96
C TYR A 21 -9.43 -1.71 -9.76
N ALA A 22 -10.49 -2.49 -10.02
CA ALA A 22 -11.30 -3.11 -8.97
C ALA A 22 -10.49 -4.12 -8.15
N THR A 23 -9.68 -4.94 -8.81
CA THR A 23 -8.75 -5.89 -8.18
C THR A 23 -7.73 -5.16 -7.32
N ALA A 24 -7.01 -4.17 -7.90
CA ALA A 24 -6.05 -3.36 -7.16
C ALA A 24 -6.66 -2.68 -5.92
N ARG A 25 -7.89 -2.17 -6.04
CA ARG A 25 -8.60 -1.57 -4.92
C ARG A 25 -8.94 -2.61 -3.84
N SER A 26 -9.42 -3.78 -4.24
CA SER A 26 -9.75 -4.86 -3.32
C SER A 26 -8.52 -5.34 -2.55
N ASP A 27 -7.39 -5.50 -3.22
CA ASP A 27 -6.14 -5.98 -2.63
C ASP A 27 -5.62 -4.99 -1.58
N LEU A 28 -5.53 -3.71 -1.93
CA LEU A 28 -5.09 -2.66 -0.99
C LEU A 28 -6.03 -2.54 0.21
N LEU A 29 -7.34 -2.66 0.01
CA LEU A 29 -8.30 -2.68 1.12
C LEU A 29 -8.17 -3.93 1.99
N SER A 30 -7.89 -5.09 1.40
CA SER A 30 -7.65 -6.33 2.12
C SER A 30 -6.40 -6.23 3.00
N LEU A 31 -5.32 -5.66 2.48
CA LEU A 31 -4.09 -5.41 3.23
C LEU A 31 -4.31 -4.42 4.38
N THR A 32 -5.18 -3.41 4.19
CA THR A 32 -5.59 -2.52 5.29
C THR A 32 -6.39 -3.24 6.36
N LYS A 33 -7.33 -4.12 5.98
CA LYS A 33 -8.07 -4.93 6.95
C LYS A 33 -7.17 -5.87 7.76
N GLN A 34 -6.09 -6.35 7.14
CA GLN A 34 -5.08 -7.18 7.80
C GLN A 34 -4.12 -6.37 8.69
N GLY A 35 -4.24 -5.05 8.76
CA GLY A 35 -3.36 -4.19 9.55
C GLY A 35 -1.98 -3.98 8.94
N LEU A 36 -1.76 -4.40 7.69
CA LEU A 36 -0.48 -4.25 6.99
C LEU A 36 -0.32 -2.87 6.33
N LEU A 37 -1.44 -2.28 5.89
CA LEU A 37 -1.47 -0.95 5.30
C LEU A 37 -2.42 -0.01 6.07
N GLU A 38 -2.02 1.24 6.25
CA GLU A 38 -2.90 2.30 6.68
C GLU A 38 -3.48 3.03 5.46
N GLN A 39 -4.80 3.16 5.42
CA GLN A 39 -5.48 3.99 4.45
C GLN A 39 -5.61 5.41 4.98
N TYR A 40 -5.22 6.39 4.16
CA TYR A 40 -5.39 7.81 4.48
C TYR A 40 -5.80 8.61 3.24
N LYS A 41 -6.39 9.78 3.49
CA LYS A 41 -6.82 10.69 2.43
C LYS A 41 -5.80 11.81 2.29
N ALA A 42 -5.18 11.92 1.12
CA ALA A 42 -4.28 13.01 0.77
C ALA A 42 -4.96 13.91 -0.27
N GLY A 43 -5.54 15.01 0.21
CA GLY A 43 -6.37 15.89 -0.61
C GLY A 43 -7.63 15.16 -1.13
N ARG A 44 -7.71 14.98 -2.45
CA ARG A 44 -8.83 14.25 -3.10
C ARG A 44 -8.51 12.78 -3.40
N ALA A 45 -7.27 12.35 -3.18
CA ALA A 45 -6.83 11.00 -3.49
C ALA A 45 -6.80 10.12 -2.23
N MET A 46 -7.22 8.87 -2.40
CA MET A 46 -7.03 7.82 -1.39
C MET A 46 -5.64 7.23 -1.58
N ARG A 47 -4.87 7.17 -0.49
CA ARG A 47 -3.50 6.67 -0.46
C ARG A 47 -3.36 5.61 0.63
N PHE A 48 -2.36 4.77 0.45
CA PHE A 48 -2.05 3.68 1.35
C PHE A 48 -0.57 3.74 1.70
N ARG A 49 -0.23 3.55 2.97
CA ARG A 49 1.16 3.43 3.43
C ARG A 49 1.30 2.19 4.29
N PRO A 50 2.45 1.52 4.31
CA PRO A 50 2.66 0.38 5.21
C PRO A 50 2.63 0.83 6.67
N VAL A 51 2.02 0.02 7.54
CA VAL A 51 1.92 0.29 9.00
C VAL A 51 3.22 -0.09 9.70
N VAL A 52 3.92 -1.10 9.16
CA VAL A 52 5.20 -1.58 9.64
C VAL A 52 6.25 -1.30 8.58
N ASP A 53 7.46 -1.04 9.03
CA ASP A 53 8.61 -0.92 8.16
C ASP A 53 8.84 -2.26 7.45
N LEU A 54 8.39 -2.37 6.19
CA LEU A 54 8.32 -3.65 5.48
C LEU A 54 9.72 -4.22 5.21
N GLU A 55 10.75 -3.36 5.16
CA GLU A 55 12.16 -3.76 5.12
C GLU A 55 12.56 -4.51 6.38
N GLU A 56 12.07 -4.09 7.55
CA GLU A 56 12.34 -4.76 8.83
C GLU A 56 11.69 -6.15 8.88
N TRP A 57 10.46 -6.29 8.36
CA TRP A 57 9.74 -7.57 8.32
C TRP A 57 10.33 -8.57 7.30
N LEU A 58 10.76 -8.10 6.12
CA LEU A 58 11.37 -8.95 5.09
C LEU A 58 12.83 -9.31 5.38
N SER A 59 13.55 -8.54 6.21
CA SER A 59 14.92 -8.86 6.63
C SER A 59 15.00 -9.96 7.70
N GLY A 60 13.86 -10.40 8.24
CA GLY A 60 13.76 -11.35 9.35
C GLY A 60 13.18 -12.73 9.01
N SER A 61 13.48 -13.31 7.85
CA SER A 61 13.16 -14.73 7.54
C SER A 61 14.34 -15.50 6.99
#